data_AF-A0A5M9L0P5-F1
#
_entry.id   AF-A0A5M9L0P5-F1
#
_cell.length_a   1.000
_cell.length_b   1.000
_cell.length_c   1.000
_cell.angle_alpha   90.00
_cell.angle_beta   90.00
_cell.angle_gamma   90.00
#
_symmetry.space_group_name_H-M   'P 1'
#
loop_
_entity.id
_entity.type
_entity.pdbx_description
1 polymer ?
#
loop_
_entity_poly.entity_id
_entity_poly.type
_entity_poly.pdbx_seq_one_letter_code
_entity_poly.pdbx_strand_id
1 'polypeptide(L)' 'MKHLAAYLLLGLGGNTSPSAADVKAVLESVGIEADSDRLDKLISELEGKDINELIASGSEKLASGEKNVDLS' A
#
# COMPACT_ATOMS: atom_id res chain seq x y z
N MET A 1 -3.67 3.58 -4.60
CA MET A 1 -3.17 4.19 -3.36
C MET A 1 -3.90 3.67 -2.12
N LYS A 2 -5.23 3.67 -2.05
CA LYS A 2 -6.00 3.16 -0.88
C LYS A 2 -5.66 1.72 -0.46
N HIS A 3 -5.54 0.80 -1.42
CA HIS A 3 -5.20 -0.61 -1.17
C HIS A 3 -3.80 -0.79 -0.61
N LEU A 4 -2.81 -0.07 -1.14
CA LEU A 4 -1.43 -0.11 -0.64
C LEU A 4 -1.37 0.41 0.80
N ALA A 5 -2.02 1.54 1.08
CA ALA A 5 -2.05 2.09 2.43
C ALA A 5 -2.67 1.12 3.44
N ALA A 6 -3.79 0.48 3.10
CA ALA A 6 -4.43 -0.52 3.95
C ALA A 6 -3.54 -1.77 4.14
N TYR A 7 -2.88 -2.25 3.09
CA TYR A 7 -1.91 -3.34 3.17
C TYR A 7 -0.73 -3.00 4.11
N LEU A 8 -0.21 -1.77 4.02
CA LEU A 8 0.88 -1.30 4.88
C LEU A 8 0.46 -1.15 6.35
N LEU A 9 -0.77 -0.68 6.61
CA LEU A 9 -1.31 -0.59 7.96
C LEU A 9 -1.42 -1.97 8.63
N LEU A 10 -1.83 -2.99 7.86
CA LEU A 10 -1.88 -4.38 8.34
C LEU A 10 -0.48 -4.93 8.62
N GLY A 11 0.49 -4.62 7.76
CA GLY A 11 1.90 -4.93 7.99
C GLY A 11 2.45 -4.33 9.29
N LEU A 12 2.14 -3.05 9.54
CA LEU A 12 2.52 -2.37 10.78
C LEU A 12 1.81 -2.93 12.02
N GLY A 13 0.59 -3.44 11.84
CA GLY A 13 -0.19 -4.14 12.87
C GLY A 13 0.30 -5.56 13.18
N GLY A 14 1.38 -6.03 12.55
CA GLY A 14 1.97 -7.36 12.76
C GLY A 14 1.45 -8.44 11.80
N ASN A 15 0.55 -8.11 10.87
CA ASN A 15 0.15 -9.01 9.79
C ASN A 15 1.08 -8.80 8.59
N THR A 16 2.24 -9.47 8.60
CA THR A 16 3.33 -9.26 7.64
C THR A 16 3.01 -9.71 6.21
N SER A 17 1.98 -10.53 6.02
CA SER A 17 1.48 -10.96 4.71
C SER A 17 -0.05 -10.86 4.66
N PRO A 18 -0.61 -9.64 4.68
CA PRO A 18 -2.04 -9.43 4.67
C PRO A 18 -2.69 -10.01 3.41
N SER A 19 -3.83 -10.66 3.59
CA SER A 19 -4.64 -11.17 2.48
C SER A 19 -5.53 -10.08 1.87
N ALA A 20 -6.10 -10.36 0.70
CA ALA A 20 -7.11 -9.49 0.08
C ALA A 20 -8.30 -9.23 1.01
N ALA A 21 -8.70 -10.24 1.79
CA ALA A 21 -9.79 -10.11 2.75
C ALA A 21 -9.44 -9.12 3.87
N ASP A 22 -8.22 -9.19 4.40
CA ASP A 22 -7.75 -8.28 5.46
C ASP A 22 -7.75 -6.83 4.96
N VAL A 23 -7.21 -6.59 3.76
CA VAL A 23 -7.17 -5.25 3.15
C VAL A 23 -8.58 -4.72 2.92
N LYS A 24 -9.49 -5.56 2.45
CA LYS A 24 -10.89 -5.19 2.22
C LYS A 24 -11.60 -4.83 3.52
N ALA A 25 -11.40 -5.61 4.59
CA ALA A 25 -11.98 -5.33 5.90
C ALA A 25 -11.54 -3.97 6.46
N VAL A 26 -10.26 -3.61 6.30
CA VAL A 26 -9.75 -2.29 6.72
C VAL A 26 -10.38 -1.16 5.91
N LEU A 27 -10.48 -1.32 4.59
CA LEU A 27 -11.09 -0.34 3.71
C LEU A 27 -12.60 -0.15 4.03
N GLU A 28 -13.33 -1.25 4.24
CA GLU A 28 -14.75 -1.22 4.64
C GLU A 28 -14.95 -0.57 6.01
N SER A 29 -14.04 -0.80 6.96
CA SER A 29 -14.08 -0.17 8.29
C SER A 29 -14.01 1.37 8.24
N VAL A 30 -13.45 1.94 7.18
CA VAL A 30 -13.38 3.40 6.96
C VAL A 30 -14.36 3.88 5.89
N GLY A 31 -15.30 3.03 5.46
CA GLY A 31 -16.32 3.35 4.47
C GLY A 31 -15.80 3.46 3.03
N ILE A 32 -14.67 2.82 2.73
CA ILE A 32 -14.04 2.83 1.41
C ILE A 32 -14.29 1.51 0.71
N GLU A 33 -14.84 1.56 -0.50
CA GLU A 33 -15.02 0.37 -1.32
C GLU A 33 -13.67 -0.12 -1.88
N ALA A 34 -13.37 -1.40 -1.66
CA ALA A 34 -12.20 -2.06 -2.21
C ALA A 34 -12.48 -2.54 -3.64
N ASP A 35 -11.67 -2.07 -4.57
CA ASP A 35 -11.65 -2.58 -5.94
C ASP A 35 -10.85 -3.89 -5.97
N SER A 36 -11.52 -5.02 -6.21
CA SER A 36 -10.92 -6.36 -6.15
C SER A 36 -9.83 -6.57 -7.21
N ASP A 37 -10.06 -6.16 -8.46
CA ASP A 37 -9.08 -6.29 -9.55
C ASP A 37 -7.76 -5.57 -9.23
N ARG A 38 -7.85 -4.37 -8.66
CA ARG A 38 -6.68 -3.61 -8.24
C ARG A 38 -6.00 -4.19 -7.01
N LEU A 39 -6.78 -4.82 -6.12
CA LEU A 39 -6.27 -5.45 -4.92
C LEU A 39 -5.48 -6.72 -5.25
N ASP A 40 -6.04 -7.60 -6.07
CA ASP A 40 -5.38 -8.82 -6.53
C ASP A 40 -4.07 -8.50 -7.26
N LYS A 41 -4.08 -7.52 -8.17
CA LYS A 41 -2.85 -7.05 -8.83
C LYS A 41 -1.80 -6.57 -7.83
N LEU A 42 -2.23 -5.77 -6.85
CA LEU A 42 -1.33 -5.28 -5.81
C LEU A 42 -0.70 -6.44 -5.04
N ILE A 43 -1.51 -7.40 -4.59
CA ILE A 43 -1.02 -8.55 -3.82
C ILE A 43 -0.07 -9.40 -4.67
N SER A 44 -0.39 -9.71 -5.92
CA SER A 44 0.52 -10.43 -6.81
C SER A 44 1.82 -9.66 -7.11
N GLU A 45 1.79 -8.33 -7.19
CA GLU A 45 3.01 -7.54 -7.35
C GLU A 45 3.88 -7.48 -6.09
N LEU A 46 3.27 -7.67 -4.92
CA LEU A 46 3.93 -7.68 -3.61
C LEU A 46 4.35 -9.09 -3.18
N GLU A 47 3.73 -10.12 -3.73
CA GLU A 47 4.04 -11.52 -3.46
C GLU A 47 5.50 -11.82 -3.81
N GLY A 48 6.25 -12.32 -2.82
CA GLY A 48 7.67 -12.62 -2.98
C GLY A 48 8.61 -11.41 -2.97
N LYS A 49 8.09 -10.18 -2.78
CA LYS A 49 8.92 -8.98 -2.56
C LYS A 49 8.97 -8.64 -1.08
N ASP A 50 10.12 -8.13 -0.63
CA ASP A 50 10.24 -7.64 0.74
C ASP A 50 9.49 -6.32 0.90
N ILE A 51 8.43 -6.35 1.70
CA ILE A 51 7.57 -5.19 1.93
C ILE A 51 8.37 -4.01 2.53
N ASN A 52 9.39 -4.27 3.37
CA ASN A 52 10.21 -3.21 3.93
C ASN A 52 11.03 -2.48 2.85
N GLU A 53 11.61 -3.23 1.91
CA GLU A 53 12.34 -2.64 0.78
C GLU A 53 11.42 -1.82 -0.13
N LEU A 54 10.19 -2.30 -0.33
CA LEU A 54 9.19 -1.59 -1.14
C LEU A 54 8.69 -0.30 -0.47
N ILE A 55 8.52 -0.29 0.85
CA ILE A 55 8.19 0.93 1.61
C ILE A 55 9.32 1.95 1.48
N ALA A 56 10.57 1.50 1.66
CA ALA A 56 11.74 2.38 1.55
C ALA A 56 11.83 2.99 0.14
N SER A 57 11.79 2.15 -0.91
CA SER A 57 11.85 2.60 -2.31
C SER A 57 10.64 3.47 -2.71
N GLY A 58 9.44 3.13 -2.22
CA GLY A 58 8.23 3.89 -2.46
C GLY A 58 8.25 5.27 -1.79
N SER A 59 8.76 5.34 -0.56
CA SER A 59 8.90 6.60 0.20
C SER A 59 9.90 7.54 -0.47
N GLU A 60 11.02 7.03 -0.98
CA GLU A 60 11.99 7.83 -1.74
C GLU A 60 11.38 8.36 -3.04
N LYS A 61 10.64 7.54 -3.78
CA LYS A 61 9.96 7.99 -5.02
C LYS A 61 8.85 9.01 -4.77
N LEU A 62 8.12 8.90 -3.65
CA LEU A 62 7.11 9.87 -3.25
C LEU A 62 7.72 11.18 -2.75
N ALA A 63 8.77 11.12 -1.94
CA ALA A 63 9.53 12.30 -1.50
C ALA A 63 10.18 13.03 -2.68
N SER A 64 10.59 12.31 -3.72
CA SER A 64 11.09 12.91 -4.96
C SER A 64 10.01 13.61 -5.78
N GLY A 65 8.72 13.26 -5.60
CA GLY A 65 7.59 13.91 -6.26
C GLY A 65 7.23 15.28 -5.67
N GLU A 66 7.59 15.55 -4.41
CA GLU A 66 7.39 16.85 -3.77
C GLU A 66 8.52 17.86 -4.05
N LYS A 67 9.65 17.41 -4.61
CA LYS A 67 10.82 18.28 -4.85
C LYS A 67 10.78 19.05 -6.18
N ASN A 68 9.64 19.13 -6.85
CA ASN A 68 9.46 19.89 -8.09
C ASN A 68 8.33 20.94 -7.98
N VAL A 69 8.17 21.55 -6.81
CA VAL A 69 7.57 22.89 -6.72
C VAL A 69 8.72 23.88 -6.68
N ASP A 70 9.04 24.32 -7.89
CA ASP A 70 9.82 25.48 -8.28
C ASP A 70 9.81 26.60 -7.22
N LEU A 71 10.91 26.70 -6.46
CA LEU A 71 11.34 27.93 -5.78
C LEU A 71 12.26 28.67 -6.76
N SER A 72 11.63 29.34 -7.75
CA SER A 72 12.27 30.32 -8.63
C SER A 72 11.59 31.67 -8.45
#